data_AF-A0A820DB73-F1
#
_entry.id   AF-A0A820DB73-F1
#
_cell.length_a   1.000
_cell.length_b   1.000
_cell.length_c   1.000
_cell.angle_alpha   90.00
_cell.angle_beta   90.00
_cell.angle_gamma   90.00
#
_symmetry.space_group_name_H-M   'P 1'
#
loop_
_entity.id
_entity.type
_entity.pdbx_description
1 polymer ?
#
loop_
_entity_poly.entity_id
_entity_poly.type
_entity_poly.pdbx_seq_one_letter_code
_entity_poly.pdbx_strand_id
1 'polypeptide(L)' 'MRLIITKDYSTVSEWGAKYIKKRINDFKPSADRLFILGLPTGSTPIGTFKKLVEFVQAKELSFKYV' A
#
# COMPACT_ATOMS: atom_id res chain seq x y z
N MET A 1 10.79 6.28 -14.55
CA MET A 1 9.43 6.83 -14.31
C MET A 1 8.41 5.93 -14.99
N ARG A 2 7.26 5.62 -14.36
CA ARG A 2 6.20 4.74 -14.91
C ARG A 2 4.85 5.44 -14.80
N LEU A 3 4.09 5.55 -15.89
CA LEU A 3 2.74 6.10 -15.93
C LEU A 3 1.71 4.96 -15.99
N ILE A 4 0.63 5.09 -15.21
CA ILE A 4 -0.45 4.10 -15.15
C ILE A 4 -1.76 4.85 -15.20
N ILE A 5 -2.57 4.55 -16.21
CA ILE A 5 -3.86 5.18 -16.44
C ILE A 5 -4.95 4.19 -16.03
N THR A 6 -5.80 4.60 -15.11
CA THR A 6 -6.92 3.82 -14.62
C THR A 6 -8.23 4.52 -14.95
N LYS A 7 -9.33 3.76 -15.07
CA LYS A 7 -10.62 4.32 -15.47
C LYS A 7 -11.25 5.22 -14.41
N ASP A 8 -11.07 4.88 -13.13
CA ASP A 8 -11.79 5.51 -12.03
C ASP A 8 -10.98 5.51 -10.72
N TYR A 9 -11.54 6.21 -9.73
CA TYR A 9 -10.95 6.40 -8.40
C TYR A 9 -10.77 5.09 -7.61
N SER A 10 -11.70 4.14 -7.74
CA SER A 10 -11.61 2.85 -7.04
C SER A 10 -10.44 2.04 -7.60
N THR A 11 -10.33 1.99 -8.93
CA THR A 11 -9.27 1.27 -9.62
C THR A 11 -7.88 1.84 -9.30
N VAL A 12 -7.70 3.17 -9.26
CA VAL A 12 -6.41 3.76 -8.86
C VAL A 12 -6.06 3.47 -7.39
N SER A 13 -7.06 3.55 -6.51
CA SER A 13 -6.89 3.27 -5.08
C SER A 13 -6.45 1.83 -4.83
N GLU A 14 -7.11 0.88 -5.48
CA GLU A 14 -6.78 -0.55 -5.40
C GLU A 14 -5.40 -0.82 -6.02
N TRP A 15 -5.10 -0.22 -7.17
CA TRP A 15 -3.79 -0.38 -7.81
C TRP A 15 -2.66 0.11 -6.91
N GLY A 16 -2.81 1.31 -6.33
CA GLY A 16 -1.84 1.87 -5.39
C GLY A 16 -1.64 0.99 -4.16
N ALA A 17 -2.72 0.47 -3.58
CA ALA A 17 -2.65 -0.41 -2.41
C ALA A 17 -1.97 -1.75 -2.74
N LYS A 18 -2.30 -2.35 -3.89
CA LYS A 18 -1.64 -3.58 -4.37
C LYS A 18 -0.15 -3.36 -4.60
N TYR A 19 0.23 -2.20 -5.15
CA TYR A 19 1.63 -1.86 -5.35
C TYR A 19 2.38 -1.71 -4.02
N ILE A 20 1.83 -0.97 -3.06
CA ILE A 20 2.44 -0.80 -1.72
C ILE A 20 2.57 -2.16 -1.03
N LYS A 21 1.50 -2.97 -1.00
CA LYS A 21 1.53 -4.33 -0.43
C LYS A 21 2.65 -5.16 -1.03
N LYS A 22 2.74 -5.18 -2.37
CA LYS A 22 3.80 -5.90 -3.08
C LYS A 22 5.19 -5.41 -2.67
N ARG A 23 5.41 -4.10 -2.59
CA ARG A 23 6.70 -3.52 -2.20
C ARG A 23 7.10 -3.89 -0.78
N ILE A 24 6.16 -3.86 0.17
CA ILE A 24 6.42 -4.28 1.56
C ILE A 24 6.75 -5.78 1.61
N ASN A 25 5.93 -6.63 0.98
CA ASN A 25 6.13 -8.08 1.01
C ASN A 25 7.42 -8.52 0.29
N ASP A 26 7.76 -7.89 -0.84
CA ASP A 26 9.00 -8.17 -1.57
C ASP A 26 10.23 -7.71 -0.76
N PHE A 27 10.11 -6.63 0.02
CA PHE A 27 11.23 -6.08 0.79
C PHE A 27 11.67 -6.97 1.96
N LYS A 28 10.77 -7.76 2.55
CA LYS A 28 11.17 -8.68 3.61
C LYS A 28 11.32 -8.02 4.99
N PRO A 29 10.48 -7.07 5.45
CA PRO A 29 10.82 -6.25 6.61
C PRO A 29 10.94 -7.07 7.90
N SER A 30 11.91 -6.70 8.73
CA SER A 30 12.23 -7.34 10.00
C SER A 30 12.60 -6.30 11.05
N ALA A 31 12.82 -6.74 12.30
CA ALA A 31 13.21 -5.84 13.39
C ALA A 31 14.50 -5.05 13.08
N ASP A 32 15.46 -5.67 12.38
CA ASP A 32 16.74 -5.06 12.01
C ASP A 32 16.67 -4.30 10.67
N ARG A 33 15.54 -4.40 9.95
CA ARG A 33 15.36 -3.84 8.61
C ARG A 33 13.92 -3.39 8.39
N LEU A 34 13.61 -2.20 8.91
CA LEU A 34 12.31 -1.58 8.80
C LEU A 34 12.04 -1.08 7.37
N PHE A 35 10.80 -1.19 6.91
CA PHE A 35 10.36 -0.59 5.64
C PHE A 35 9.84 0.82 5.92
N ILE A 36 10.54 1.86 5.48
CA ILE A 36 10.08 3.23 5.71
C ILE A 36 8.98 3.59 4.71
N LEU A 37 7.77 3.88 5.20
CA LEU A 37 6.63 4.31 4.38
C LEU A 37 6.20 5.74 4.75
N GLY A 38 6.30 6.66 3.79
CA GLY A 38 5.74 8.02 3.91
C GLY A 38 4.25 8.03 3.62
N LEU A 39 3.44 8.61 4.51
CA LEU A 39 1.99 8.73 4.35
C LEU A 39 1.61 10.13 3.89
N PRO A 40 1.16 10.31 2.63
CA PRO A 40 0.64 11.58 2.18
C PRO A 40 -0.76 11.83 2.73
N THR A 41 -1.15 13.10 2.83
CA THR A 41 -2.50 13.53 3.20
C THR A 41 -3.32 13.93 1.97
N GLY A 42 -4.63 14.11 2.16
CA GLY A 42 -5.58 14.48 1.10
C GLY A 42 -6.63 13.41 0.83
N SER A 43 -7.62 13.74 -0.01
CA SER A 43 -8.73 12.84 -0.33
C SER A 43 -8.31 11.68 -1.24
N THR A 44 -7.33 11.91 -2.13
CA THR A 44 -6.83 10.91 -3.08
C THR A 44 -6.35 9.61 -2.41
N PRO A 45 -5.45 9.62 -1.40
CA PRO A 45 -4.95 8.40 -0.78
C PRO A 45 -5.93 7.67 0.14
N ILE A 46 -7.09 8.25 0.49
CA ILE A 46 -8.05 7.63 1.44
C ILE A 46 -8.51 6.25 0.95
N GLY A 47 -8.85 6.11 -0.33
CA GLY A 47 -9.25 4.84 -0.92
C GLY A 47 -8.13 3.79 -0.83
N THR A 48 -6.90 4.19 -1.12
CA THR A 48 -5.71 3.33 -0.97
C THR A 48 -5.56 2.83 0.46
N PHE A 49 -5.71 3.71 1.46
CA PHE A 49 -5.60 3.33 2.87
C PHE A 49 -6.69 2.35 3.29
N LYS A 50 -7.94 2.55 2.86
CA LYS A 50 -9.03 1.58 3.10
C LYS A 50 -8.67 0.19 2.55
N LYS A 51 -8.12 0.12 1.34
CA LYS A 51 -7.66 -1.15 0.74
C LYS A 51 -6.49 -1.78 1.47
N LEU A 52 -5.56 -0.98 2.00
CA LEU A 52 -4.47 -1.52 2.84
C LEU A 52 -5.00 -2.14 4.14
N VAL A 53 -6.03 -1.53 4.76
CA VAL A 53 -6.71 -2.12 5.93
C VAL A 53 -7.34 -3.46 5.57
N GLU A 54 -8.05 -3.56 4.44
CA GLU A 54 -8.62 -4.83 3.96
C GLU A 54 -7.54 -5.91 3.80
N PHE A 55 -6.37 -5.58 3.24
CA PHE A 55 -5.26 -6.53 3.09
C PHE A 55 -4.65 -6.97 4.42
N VAL A 56 -4.61 -6.09 5.43
CA VAL A 56 -4.18 -6.46 6.79
C VAL A 56 -5.18 -7.41 7.43
N GLN A 57 -6.47 -7.14 7.30
CA GLN A 57 -7.54 -8.02 7.80
C GLN A 57 -7.51 -9.40 7.13
N ALA A 58 -7.20 -9.44 5.83
CA ALA A 58 -7.00 -10.67 5.07
C ALA A 58 -5.66 -11.38 5.36
N LYS A 59 -4.81 -10.84 6.25
CA LYS A 59 -3.46 -11.35 6.58
C LYS A 59 -2.49 -11.39 5.38
N GLU A 60 -2.77 -10.63 4.33
CA GLU A 60 -1.90 -10.52 3.15
C GLU A 60 -0.81 -9.44 3.30
N LEU A 61 -0.94 -8.58 4.33
CA LEU A 61 -0.04 -7.47 4.63
C LEU A 61 0.13 -7.33 6.14
N SER A 62 1.32 -6.98 6.59
CA SER A 62 1.60 -6.61 7.98
C SER A 62 2.43 -5.34 8.03
N PHE A 63 2.05 -4.43 8.93
CA PHE A 63 2.79 -3.20 9.22
C PHE A 63 3.66 -3.32 10.48
N LYS A 64 3.90 -4.54 10.99
CA LYS A 64 4.67 -4.75 12.24
C LYS A 64 6.08 -4.15 12.20
N TYR A 65 6.71 -4.16 11.02
CA TYR A 65 8.08 -3.69 10.80
C TYR A 65 8.13 -2.63 9.68
N VAL A 66 7.07 -1.83 9.59
CA VAL A 66 6.88 -0.75 8.61
C VAL A 66 6.70 0.57 9.35
#